data_AF-A0A8S0RK74-F1
#
_entry.id   AF-A0A8S0RK74-F1
#
_cell.length_a   1.000
_cell.length_b   1.000
_cell.length_c   1.000
_cell.angle_alpha   90.00
_cell.angle_beta   90.00
_cell.angle_gamma   90.00
#
_symmetry.space_group_name_H-M   'P 1'
#
loop_
_entity.id
_entity.type
_entity.pdbx_description
1 polymer ?
#
loop_
_entity_poly.entity_id
_entity_poly.type
_entity_poly.pdbx_seq_one_letter_code
_entity_poly.pdbx_strand_id
1 'polypeptide(L)'
;MYRSGTVMAWNVFKFCTALRGLGSIMILLVLGVVGVTYYAVVINNYGPGLEAGGTEALLAFFVLILFHCLLAMLLWSYFSVVFTDPGIVPPNWRPKVDEERGDTDPLTATEFPAELENRGIRFCRKCNQLKPPRCHHCSVCGRCVLKMDHHCVWVVNCVGALNYKYFLLFLFYTFLETSLVTLSLLPHFIVFFTDDDIPGTPGTLATTFLAFGKVKDSFHKYFGPAAARGPLMFYS
;
A
#
# COMPACT_ATOMS: atom_id res chain seq x y z
N MET A 1 -43.78 -8.44 -19.74
CA MET A 1 -43.30 -8.10 -21.10
C MET A 1 -42.85 -6.64 -21.07
N TYR A 2 -41.58 -6.37 -20.82
CA TYR A 2 -41.00 -5.02 -20.84
C TYR A 2 -39.67 -5.06 -21.58
N ARG A 3 -39.53 -4.11 -22.50
CA ARG A 3 -38.61 -4.06 -23.64
C ARG A 3 -37.14 -4.22 -23.27
N SER A 4 -36.46 -5.14 -23.96
CA SER A 4 -35.02 -5.10 -24.20
C SER A 4 -34.72 -3.90 -25.10
N GLY A 5 -34.40 -2.76 -24.48
CA GLY A 5 -33.88 -1.58 -25.14
C GLY A 5 -32.37 -1.71 -25.23
N THR A 6 -31.89 -2.01 -26.44
CA THR A 6 -30.48 -1.97 -26.85
C THR A 6 -29.93 -0.56 -26.70
N VAL A 7 -29.56 -0.16 -25.48
CA VAL A 7 -28.63 0.94 -25.29
C VAL A 7 -27.26 0.31 -25.46
N MET A 8 -26.61 0.63 -26.57
CA MET A 8 -25.17 0.43 -26.77
C MET A 8 -24.44 1.24 -25.70
N ALA A 9 -24.39 0.71 -24.48
CA ALA A 9 -23.50 1.18 -23.45
C ALA A 9 -22.11 0.86 -23.98
N TRP A 10 -21.49 1.87 -24.58
CA TRP A 10 -20.09 1.90 -24.91
C TRP A 10 -19.32 1.28 -23.75
N ASN A 11 -18.82 0.06 -23.97
CA ASN A 11 -18.05 -0.68 -23.01
C ASN A 11 -16.73 0.06 -22.77
N VAL A 12 -16.76 1.01 -21.84
CA VAL A 12 -15.56 1.58 -21.18
C VAL A 12 -14.74 0.47 -20.48
N PHE A 13 -15.26 -0.76 -20.43
CA PHE A 13 -14.59 -1.96 -19.94
C PHE A 13 -13.64 -2.64 -20.93
N LYS A 14 -13.45 -2.13 -22.17
CA LYS A 14 -12.31 -2.56 -23.02
C LYS A 14 -10.93 -2.13 -22.47
N PHE A 15 -10.89 -1.39 -21.36
CA PHE A 15 -9.68 -0.99 -20.62
C PHE A 15 -9.18 -2.03 -19.58
N CYS A 16 -9.86 -3.17 -19.41
CA CYS A 16 -9.51 -4.17 -18.38
C CYS A 16 -8.14 -4.85 -18.56
N THR A 17 -7.51 -4.84 -19.74
CA THR A 17 -6.17 -5.41 -19.93
C THR A 17 -5.06 -4.42 -19.57
N ALA A 18 -5.27 -3.13 -19.86
CA ALA A 18 -4.32 -2.06 -19.52
C ALA A 18 -4.30 -1.74 -18.02
N LEU A 19 -5.46 -1.71 -17.35
CA LEU A 19 -5.51 -1.54 -15.88
C LEU A 19 -4.98 -2.77 -15.13
N ARG A 20 -5.13 -3.99 -15.67
CA ARG A 20 -4.49 -5.18 -15.10
C ARG A 20 -2.96 -5.14 -15.28
N GLY A 21 -2.48 -4.68 -16.43
CA GLY A 21 -1.05 -4.43 -16.65
C GLY A 21 -0.48 -3.35 -15.71
N LEU A 22 -1.19 -2.23 -15.52
CA LEU A 22 -0.84 -1.19 -14.55
C LEU A 22 -0.81 -1.71 -13.10
N GLY A 23 -1.74 -2.59 -12.75
CA GLY A 23 -1.75 -3.28 -11.46
C GLY A 23 -0.48 -4.10 -11.24
N SER A 24 -0.09 -4.91 -12.22
CA SER A 24 1.16 -5.68 -12.16
C SER A 24 2.39 -4.80 -11.98
N ILE A 25 2.43 -3.61 -12.57
CA ILE A 25 3.55 -2.66 -12.38
C ILE A 25 3.66 -2.23 -10.92
N MET A 26 2.55 -1.99 -10.21
CA MET A 26 2.60 -1.58 -8.80
C MET A 26 3.12 -2.70 -7.90
N ILE A 27 2.72 -3.95 -8.16
CA ILE A 27 3.25 -5.10 -7.42
C ILE A 27 4.74 -5.26 -7.69
N LEU A 28 5.17 -5.17 -8.95
CA LEU A 28 6.58 -5.23 -9.31
C LEU A 28 7.40 -4.09 -8.69
N LEU A 29 6.85 -2.89 -8.59
CA LEU A 29 7.47 -1.76 -7.92
C LEU A 29 7.68 -2.07 -6.43
N VAL A 30 6.66 -2.58 -5.73
CA VAL A 30 6.77 -2.96 -4.31
C VAL A 30 7.83 -4.03 -4.12
N LEU A 31 7.82 -5.09 -4.94
CA LEU A 31 8.83 -6.15 -4.88
C LEU A 31 10.23 -5.63 -5.23
N GLY A 32 10.33 -4.68 -6.16
CA GLY A 32 11.58 -4.02 -6.52
C GLY A 32 12.16 -3.21 -5.36
N VAL A 33 11.32 -2.42 -4.67
CA VAL A 33 11.73 -1.69 -3.45
C VAL A 33 12.22 -2.66 -2.39
N VAL A 34 11.47 -3.73 -2.12
CA VAL A 34 11.86 -4.79 -1.17
C VAL A 34 13.20 -5.43 -1.56
N GLY A 35 13.40 -5.72 -2.85
CA GLY A 35 14.65 -6.29 -3.35
C GLY A 35 15.85 -5.35 -3.19
N VAL A 36 15.67 -4.06 -3.48
CA VAL A 36 16.72 -3.05 -3.28
C VAL A 36 17.05 -2.90 -1.79
N THR A 37 16.05 -2.85 -0.91
CA THR A 37 16.28 -2.78 0.54
C THR A 37 16.96 -4.04 1.07
N TYR A 38 16.58 -5.21 0.57
CA TYR A 38 17.23 -6.48 0.90
C TYR A 38 18.71 -6.45 0.52
N TYR A 39 19.03 -6.05 -0.72
CA TYR A 39 20.41 -5.93 -1.18
C TYR A 39 21.22 -4.95 -0.32
N ALA A 40 20.65 -3.77 -0.02
CA ALA A 40 21.31 -2.76 0.79
C ALA A 40 21.62 -3.24 2.22
N VAL A 41 20.66 -3.86 2.90
CA VAL A 41 20.83 -4.29 4.29
C VAL A 41 21.61 -5.59 4.41
N VAL A 42 21.24 -6.61 3.64
CA VAL A 42 21.81 -7.96 3.79
C VAL A 42 23.18 -8.05 3.15
N ILE A 43 23.31 -7.60 1.90
CA ILE A 43 24.56 -7.78 1.14
C ILE A 43 25.55 -6.67 1.46
N ASN A 44 25.15 -5.39 1.37
CA ASN A 44 26.12 -4.30 1.54
C ASN A 44 26.41 -3.95 2.99
N ASN A 45 25.40 -3.92 3.86
CA ASN A 45 25.58 -3.46 5.24
C ASN A 45 26.11 -4.56 6.18
N TYR A 46 25.45 -5.71 6.22
CA TYR A 46 25.79 -6.78 7.17
C TYR A 46 26.61 -7.94 6.57
N GLY A 47 26.66 -8.07 5.23
CA GLY A 47 27.41 -9.11 4.52
C GLY A 47 28.91 -9.13 4.88
N PRO A 48 29.64 -8.01 4.76
CA PRO A 48 31.07 -7.96 5.10
C PRO A 48 31.35 -8.31 6.56
N GLY A 49 30.45 -7.94 7.48
CA GLY A 49 30.59 -8.25 8.91
C GLY A 49 30.47 -9.75 9.22
N LEU A 50 29.63 -10.48 8.47
CA LEU A 50 29.55 -11.94 8.56
C LEU A 50 30.84 -12.64 8.08
N GLU A 51 31.44 -12.14 6.99
CA GLU A 51 32.67 -12.71 6.42
C GLU A 51 33.90 -12.42 7.30
N ALA A 52 33.97 -11.23 7.91
CA ALA A 52 35.07 -10.83 8.78
C ALA A 52 35.12 -11.60 10.11
N GLY A 53 33.98 -12.16 10.56
CA GLY A 53 33.89 -12.91 11.81
C GLY A 53 33.91 -12.04 13.07
N GLY A 54 34.05 -12.68 14.23
CA GLY A 54 34.14 -11.99 15.53
C GLY A 54 32.79 -11.49 16.07
N THR A 55 32.82 -10.41 16.86
CA THR A 55 31.63 -9.82 17.50
C THR A 55 30.67 -9.18 16.51
N GLU A 56 31.19 -8.61 15.42
CA GLU A 56 30.40 -8.00 14.35
C GLU A 56 29.55 -9.04 13.61
N ALA A 57 30.08 -10.24 13.41
CA ALA A 57 29.33 -11.35 12.83
C ALA A 57 28.16 -11.79 13.72
N LEU A 58 28.31 -11.77 15.04
CA LEU A 58 27.22 -12.09 15.97
C LEU A 58 26.10 -11.05 15.91
N LEU A 59 26.45 -9.75 15.93
CA LEU A 59 25.48 -8.68 15.78
C LEU A 59 24.74 -8.78 14.43
N ALA A 60 25.50 -8.93 13.34
CA ALA A 60 24.95 -9.10 12.00
C ALA A 60 23.98 -10.30 11.95
N PHE A 61 24.35 -11.43 12.54
CA PHE A 61 23.50 -12.62 12.58
C PHE A 61 22.15 -12.37 13.25
N PHE A 62 22.13 -11.76 14.44
CA PHE A 62 20.86 -11.49 15.14
C PHE A 62 19.99 -10.46 14.41
N VAL A 63 20.60 -9.40 13.89
CA VAL A 63 19.86 -8.38 13.11
C VAL A 63 19.30 -8.99 11.83
N LEU A 64 20.06 -9.83 11.13
CA LEU A 64 19.60 -10.49 9.91
C LEU A 64 18.49 -11.51 10.18
N ILE A 65 18.53 -12.24 11.30
CA ILE A 65 17.40 -13.10 11.70
C ILE A 65 16.13 -12.27 11.91
N LEU A 66 16.25 -11.16 12.65
CA LEU A 66 15.10 -10.28 12.89
C LEU A 66 14.56 -9.72 11.57
N PHE A 67 15.45 -9.23 10.70
CA PHE A 67 15.12 -8.72 9.37
C PHE A 67 14.38 -9.76 8.53
N HIS A 68 14.89 -10.99 8.42
CA HIS A 68 14.22 -12.04 7.64
C HIS A 68 12.88 -12.46 8.23
N CYS A 69 12.74 -12.49 9.56
CA CYS A 69 11.47 -12.75 10.22
C CYS A 69 10.43 -11.65 9.90
N LEU A 70 10.83 -10.39 10.00
CA LEU A 70 9.96 -9.25 9.70
C LEU A 70 9.60 -9.19 8.22
N LEU A 71 10.57 -9.40 7.33
CA LEU A 71 10.35 -9.48 5.88
C LEU A 71 9.38 -10.61 5.50
N ALA A 72 9.51 -11.79 6.13
CA ALA A 72 8.58 -12.90 5.89
C ALA A 72 7.15 -12.51 6.30
N MET A 73 6.97 -11.88 7.46
CA MET A 73 5.66 -11.41 7.93
C MET A 73 5.10 -10.28 7.07
N LEU A 74 5.95 -9.37 6.60
CA LEU A 74 5.59 -8.29 5.67
C LEU A 74 5.10 -8.86 4.34
N LEU A 75 5.85 -9.76 3.72
CA LEU A 75 5.46 -10.37 2.45
C LEU A 75 4.22 -11.23 2.59
N TRP A 76 4.12 -12.03 3.66
CA TRP A 76 2.94 -12.82 3.95
C TRP A 76 1.69 -11.95 4.04
N SER A 77 1.74 -10.88 4.85
CA SER A 77 0.60 -9.99 5.04
C SER A 77 0.27 -9.20 3.76
N TYR A 78 1.27 -8.73 3.02
CA TYR A 78 1.09 -8.08 1.72
C TYR A 78 0.35 -8.99 0.73
N PHE A 79 0.84 -10.20 0.49
CA PHE A 79 0.21 -11.14 -0.44
C PHE A 79 -1.17 -11.59 0.05
N SER A 80 -1.37 -11.69 1.36
CA SER A 80 -2.70 -11.96 1.93
C SER A 80 -3.71 -10.86 1.56
N VAL A 81 -3.31 -9.58 1.56
CA VAL A 81 -4.20 -8.48 1.11
C VAL A 81 -4.46 -8.54 -0.39
N VAL A 82 -3.41 -8.75 -1.18
CA VAL A 82 -3.48 -8.77 -2.65
C VAL A 82 -4.42 -9.88 -3.13
N PHE A 83 -4.30 -11.09 -2.57
CA PHE A 83 -5.03 -12.27 -3.07
C PHE A 83 -6.36 -12.54 -2.36
N THR A 84 -6.62 -11.95 -1.19
CA THR A 84 -7.91 -12.14 -0.51
C THR A 84 -8.99 -11.25 -1.11
N ASP A 85 -10.13 -11.83 -1.46
CA ASP A 85 -11.32 -11.10 -1.85
C ASP A 85 -11.75 -10.14 -0.73
N PRO A 86 -11.97 -8.84 -0.97
CA PRO A 86 -12.29 -7.88 0.09
C PRO A 86 -13.68 -8.04 0.71
N GLY A 87 -14.51 -8.92 0.17
CA GLY A 87 -15.90 -9.11 0.52
C GLY A 87 -16.82 -8.66 -0.61
N ILE A 88 -17.80 -9.52 -0.92
CA ILE A 88 -18.87 -9.28 -1.88
C ILE A 88 -20.21 -9.27 -1.16
N VAL A 89 -21.15 -8.46 -1.64
CA VAL A 89 -22.53 -8.50 -1.16
C VAL A 89 -23.15 -9.85 -1.58
N PRO A 90 -23.70 -10.64 -0.65
CA PRO A 90 -24.37 -11.90 -0.99
C PRO A 90 -25.52 -11.68 -1.99
N PRO A 91 -25.74 -12.60 -2.94
CA PRO A 91 -26.90 -12.54 -3.81
C PRO A 91 -28.19 -12.47 -2.99
N ASN A 92 -29.12 -11.61 -3.40
CA ASN A 92 -30.41 -11.43 -2.72
C ASN A 92 -30.30 -11.02 -1.24
N TRP A 93 -29.21 -10.36 -0.82
CA TRP A 93 -29.13 -9.79 0.52
C TRP A 93 -30.34 -8.88 0.79
N ARG A 94 -31.01 -9.12 1.91
CA ARG A 94 -32.11 -8.29 2.41
C ARG A 94 -31.78 -7.81 3.83
N PRO A 95 -32.21 -6.59 4.19
CA PRO A 95 -32.12 -6.14 5.57
C PRO A 95 -32.89 -7.11 6.48
N LYS A 96 -32.32 -7.42 7.65
CA LYS A 96 -33.08 -8.08 8.71
C LYS A 96 -34.12 -7.08 9.22
N VAL A 97 -35.38 -7.46 9.20
CA VAL A 97 -36.46 -6.68 9.79
C VAL A 97 -36.60 -7.22 11.20
N ASP A 98 -36.33 -6.40 12.21
CA ASP A 98 -36.49 -6.79 13.61
C ASP A 98 -38.00 -6.88 13.89
N GLU A 99 -38.53 -8.09 14.06
CA GLU A 99 -39.96 -8.34 14.33
C GLU A 99 -40.43 -7.82 15.71
N GLU A 100 -39.51 -7.50 16.63
CA GLU A 100 -39.84 -7.04 17.99
C GLU A 100 -40.28 -5.57 18.07
N ARG A 101 -40.10 -4.79 17.00
CA ARG A 101 -40.70 -3.46 16.90
C ARG A 101 -42.03 -3.61 16.18
N GLY A 102 -43.08 -3.91 16.95
CA GLY A 102 -44.42 -4.23 16.50
C GLY A 102 -45.14 -3.13 15.71
N ASP A 103 -44.63 -2.77 14.53
CA ASP A 103 -45.41 -2.12 13.49
C ASP A 103 -45.93 -3.21 12.55
N THR A 104 -47.13 -3.68 12.90
CA THR A 104 -48.00 -4.45 12.03
C THR A 104 -48.42 -3.57 10.85
N ASP A 105 -47.73 -3.66 9.73
CA ASP A 105 -48.37 -3.44 8.43
C ASP A 105 -47.66 -4.27 7.36
N PRO A 106 -48.37 -5.10 6.56
CA PRO A 106 -47.78 -5.76 5.41
C PRO A 106 -47.59 -4.68 4.35
N LEU A 107 -46.42 -4.02 4.40
CA LEU A 107 -46.06 -2.97 3.46
C LEU A 107 -46.27 -3.49 2.04
N THR A 108 -47.14 -2.80 1.33
CA THR A 108 -47.33 -2.97 -0.10
C THR A 108 -46.05 -2.54 -0.81
N ALA A 109 -45.71 -3.22 -1.90
CA ALA A 109 -44.46 -3.05 -2.67
C ALA A 109 -44.11 -1.59 -3.07
N THR A 110 -45.07 -0.67 -2.93
CA THR A 110 -45.00 0.77 -3.21
C THR A 110 -44.40 1.63 -2.09
N GLU A 111 -44.42 1.21 -0.82
CA GLU A 111 -43.93 2.00 0.32
C GLU A 111 -42.50 1.64 0.78
N PHE A 112 -41.98 0.51 0.29
CA PHE A 112 -40.63 0.02 0.57
C PHE A 112 -39.48 1.03 0.39
N PRO A 113 -39.47 1.97 -0.59
CA PRO A 113 -38.32 2.84 -0.79
C PRO A 113 -38.11 3.84 0.35
N ALA A 114 -39.19 4.44 0.85
CA ALA A 114 -39.12 5.53 1.83
C ALA A 114 -38.76 5.03 3.24
N GLU A 115 -39.30 3.88 3.63
CA GLU A 115 -38.92 3.25 4.91
C GLU A 115 -37.51 2.68 4.90
N LEU A 116 -37.02 2.14 3.77
CA LEU A 116 -35.62 1.72 3.66
C LEU A 116 -34.67 2.90 3.87
N GLU A 117 -35.01 4.06 3.30
CA GLU A 117 -34.23 5.29 3.43
C GLU A 117 -34.23 5.80 4.89
N ASN A 118 -35.39 5.75 5.55
CA ASN A 118 -35.50 6.04 7.00
C ASN A 118 -34.71 5.05 7.87
N ARG A 119 -34.57 3.79 7.42
CA ARG A 119 -33.71 2.76 8.05
C ARG A 119 -32.24 2.84 7.59
N GLY A 120 -31.87 3.86 6.81
CA GLY A 120 -30.50 4.10 6.33
C GLY A 120 -29.98 3.10 5.28
N ILE A 121 -30.86 2.30 4.69
CA ILE A 121 -30.53 1.27 3.72
C ILE A 121 -30.47 1.90 2.34
N ARG A 122 -29.31 1.78 1.70
CA ARG A 122 -29.03 2.43 0.41
C ARG A 122 -29.15 1.45 -0.73
N PHE A 123 -29.48 1.94 -1.93
CA PHE A 123 -29.48 1.14 -3.15
C PHE A 123 -28.24 1.41 -4.02
N CYS A 124 -27.74 0.39 -4.72
CA CYS A 124 -26.69 0.52 -5.72
C CYS A 124 -27.29 0.43 -7.12
N ARG A 125 -27.44 1.56 -7.81
CA ARG A 125 -27.95 1.58 -9.20
C ARG A 125 -27.06 0.79 -10.17
N LYS A 126 -25.73 0.86 -10.00
CA LYS A 126 -24.76 0.16 -10.88
C LYS A 126 -24.79 -1.36 -10.74
N CYS A 127 -25.02 -1.87 -9.53
CA CYS A 127 -25.09 -3.31 -9.26
C CYS A 127 -26.53 -3.82 -9.18
N ASN A 128 -27.53 -2.95 -9.33
CA ASN A 128 -28.95 -3.25 -9.20
C ASN A 128 -29.33 -4.05 -7.93
N GLN A 129 -28.77 -3.65 -6.78
CA GLN A 129 -28.99 -4.36 -5.51
C GLN A 129 -28.98 -3.42 -4.30
N LEU A 130 -29.57 -3.87 -3.20
CA LEU A 130 -29.48 -3.20 -1.90
C LEU A 130 -28.05 -3.26 -1.35
N LYS A 131 -27.62 -2.18 -0.70
CA LYS A 131 -26.32 -2.07 -0.03
C LYS A 131 -26.50 -2.44 1.44
N PRO A 132 -25.80 -3.49 1.91
CA PRO A 132 -25.65 -3.72 3.33
C PRO A 132 -25.08 -2.48 4.06
N PRO A 133 -25.27 -2.36 5.38
CA PRO A 133 -24.61 -1.33 6.18
C PRO A 133 -23.11 -1.29 5.90
N ARG A 134 -22.55 -0.08 5.77
CA ARG A 134 -21.13 0.17 5.45
C ARG A 134 -20.65 -0.40 4.10
N CYS A 135 -21.54 -0.81 3.21
CA CYS A 135 -21.19 -1.21 1.85
C CYS A 135 -21.10 0.01 0.92
N HIS A 136 -20.06 0.01 0.07
CA HIS A 136 -19.87 1.01 -0.97
C HIS A 136 -19.54 0.34 -2.31
N HIS A 137 -19.88 1.00 -3.41
CA HIS A 137 -19.54 0.54 -4.75
C HIS A 137 -18.17 1.09 -5.14
N CYS A 138 -17.23 0.20 -5.45
CA CYS A 138 -15.94 0.57 -6.02
C CYS A 138 -16.07 0.58 -7.54
N SER A 139 -15.89 1.75 -8.17
CA SER A 139 -15.90 1.88 -9.63
C SER A 139 -14.73 1.14 -10.29
N VAL A 140 -13.58 1.04 -9.61
CA VAL A 140 -12.39 0.35 -10.12
C VAL A 140 -12.60 -1.16 -10.15
N CYS A 141 -13.13 -1.73 -9.06
CA CYS A 141 -13.46 -3.15 -8.99
C CYS A 141 -14.78 -3.49 -9.71
N GLY A 142 -15.59 -2.49 -10.09
CA GLY A 142 -16.89 -2.68 -10.74
C GLY A 142 -17.96 -3.33 -9.87
N ARG A 143 -17.82 -3.32 -8.54
CA ARG A 143 -18.72 -4.06 -7.64
C ARG A 143 -18.91 -3.39 -6.28
N CYS A 144 -19.96 -3.79 -5.58
CA CYS A 144 -20.17 -3.46 -4.17
C CYS A 144 -19.27 -4.29 -3.26
N VAL A 145 -18.53 -3.62 -2.38
CA VAL A 145 -17.61 -4.22 -1.42
C VAL A 145 -18.17 -4.05 0.00
N LEU A 146 -18.18 -5.14 0.77
CA LEU A 146 -18.63 -5.12 2.16
C LEU A 146 -17.64 -4.38 3.05
N LYS A 147 -18.14 -3.52 3.96
CA LYS A 147 -17.31 -2.69 4.85
C LYS A 147 -16.12 -2.06 4.08
N MET A 148 -16.40 -1.53 2.89
CA MET A 148 -15.38 -0.99 2.02
C MET A 148 -14.69 0.18 2.73
N ASP A 149 -13.38 0.12 2.80
CA ASP A 149 -12.54 1.20 3.29
C ASP A 149 -12.09 2.05 2.08
N HIS A 150 -11.24 1.48 1.21
CA HIS A 150 -10.79 2.13 -0.01
C HIS A 150 -10.38 1.12 -1.09
N HIS A 151 -10.11 1.60 -2.31
CA HIS A 151 -9.38 0.84 -3.33
C HIS A 151 -7.91 1.24 -3.28
N CYS A 152 -7.04 0.27 -3.00
CA CYS A 152 -5.62 0.53 -2.81
C CYS A 152 -4.83 0.10 -4.05
N VAL A 153 -4.19 1.07 -4.69
CA VAL A 153 -3.36 0.87 -5.89
C VAL A 153 -2.13 0.01 -5.58
N TRP A 154 -1.56 0.10 -4.38
CA TRP A 154 -0.36 -0.62 -3.96
C TRP A 154 -0.54 -2.13 -3.82
N VAL A 155 -1.77 -2.57 -3.53
CA VAL A 155 -2.14 -3.99 -3.45
C VAL A 155 -3.06 -4.41 -4.60
N VAL A 156 -3.38 -3.47 -5.52
CA VAL A 156 -4.24 -3.67 -6.69
C VAL A 156 -5.59 -4.30 -6.32
N ASN A 157 -6.10 -3.97 -5.14
CA ASN A 157 -7.29 -4.58 -4.58
C ASN A 157 -8.05 -3.57 -3.72
N CYS A 158 -9.34 -3.82 -3.52
CA CYS A 158 -10.07 -3.13 -2.47
C CYS A 158 -9.64 -3.63 -1.10
N VAL A 159 -9.71 -2.74 -0.11
CA VAL A 159 -9.65 -3.10 1.31
C VAL A 159 -11.07 -3.07 1.83
N GLY A 160 -11.54 -4.21 2.33
CA GLY A 160 -12.92 -4.41 2.78
C GLY A 160 -13.00 -5.42 3.91
N ALA A 161 -14.22 -5.86 4.23
CA ALA A 161 -14.52 -6.68 5.39
C ALA A 161 -13.60 -7.90 5.58
N LEU A 162 -13.24 -8.60 4.50
CA LEU A 162 -12.54 -9.90 4.58
C LEU A 162 -11.01 -9.79 4.55
N ASN A 163 -10.45 -8.67 4.11
CA ASN A 163 -8.99 -8.46 4.05
C ASN A 163 -8.49 -7.27 4.89
N TYR A 164 -9.38 -6.56 5.59
CA TYR A 164 -9.02 -5.42 6.45
C TYR A 164 -7.95 -5.76 7.49
N LYS A 165 -8.05 -6.93 8.14
CA LYS A 165 -7.04 -7.39 9.12
C LYS A 165 -5.66 -7.54 8.48
N TYR A 166 -5.59 -8.15 7.31
CA TYR A 166 -4.32 -8.33 6.60
C TYR A 166 -3.72 -6.99 6.20
N PHE A 167 -4.56 -6.02 5.83
CA PHE A 167 -4.09 -4.68 5.49
C PHE A 167 -3.47 -3.97 6.68
N LEU A 168 -4.08 -4.07 7.87
CA LEU A 168 -3.49 -3.51 9.09
C LEU A 168 -2.17 -4.20 9.48
N LEU A 169 -2.10 -5.54 9.35
CA LEU A 169 -0.85 -6.27 9.60
C LEU A 169 0.24 -5.88 8.59
N PHE A 170 -0.11 -5.71 7.33
CA PHE A 170 0.80 -5.23 6.29
C PHE A 170 1.39 -3.85 6.66
N LEU A 171 0.56 -2.89 7.06
CA LEU A 171 1.03 -1.58 7.51
C LEU A 171 1.95 -1.68 8.75
N PHE A 172 1.57 -2.52 9.71
CA PHE A 172 2.35 -2.73 10.93
C PHE A 172 3.73 -3.32 10.64
N TYR A 173 3.81 -4.40 9.87
CA TYR A 173 5.09 -5.01 9.51
C TYR A 173 5.92 -4.12 8.58
N THR A 174 5.28 -3.33 7.71
CA THR A 174 5.98 -2.31 6.91
C THR A 174 6.63 -1.26 7.82
N PHE A 175 5.93 -0.78 8.85
CA PHE A 175 6.49 0.16 9.80
C PHE A 175 7.70 -0.43 10.57
N LEU A 176 7.59 -1.67 11.05
CA LEU A 176 8.69 -2.32 11.77
C LEU A 176 9.91 -2.56 10.87
N GLU A 177 9.68 -3.09 9.67
CA GLU A 177 10.74 -3.34 8.68
C GLU A 177 11.45 -2.05 8.29
N THR A 178 10.70 -1.01 7.94
CA THR A 178 11.29 0.28 7.55
C THR A 178 12.02 0.97 8.71
N SER A 179 11.56 0.79 9.94
CA SER A 179 12.27 1.27 11.13
C SER A 179 13.61 0.54 11.31
N LEU A 180 13.62 -0.79 11.16
CA LEU A 180 14.86 -1.58 11.23
C LEU A 180 15.84 -1.17 10.13
N VAL A 181 15.37 -1.09 8.88
CA VAL A 181 16.18 -0.63 7.73
C VAL A 181 16.76 0.76 7.98
N THR A 182 15.96 1.69 8.51
CA THR A 182 16.41 3.05 8.83
C THR A 182 17.51 3.03 9.88
N LEU A 183 17.33 2.28 10.97
CA LEU A 183 18.35 2.17 12.02
C LEU A 183 19.63 1.51 11.51
N SER A 184 19.53 0.48 10.68
CA SER A 184 20.67 -0.22 10.08
C SER A 184 21.48 0.66 9.12
N LEU A 185 20.83 1.57 8.39
CA LEU A 185 21.48 2.44 7.41
C LEU A 185 21.82 3.84 7.94
N LEU A 186 21.36 4.21 9.14
CA LEU A 186 21.60 5.51 9.75
C LEU A 186 23.09 5.86 9.90
N PRO A 187 24.01 4.95 10.27
CA PRO A 187 25.44 5.28 10.32
C PRO A 187 26.00 5.68 8.95
N HIS A 188 25.65 4.96 7.89
CA HIS A 188 26.05 5.29 6.52
C HIS A 188 25.49 6.63 6.07
N PHE A 189 24.25 6.93 6.46
CA PHE A 189 23.65 8.23 6.24
C PHE A 189 24.47 9.32 6.93
N ILE A 190 24.77 9.19 8.23
CA ILE A 190 25.53 10.20 8.97
C ILE A 190 26.91 10.45 8.32
N VAL A 191 27.68 9.40 8.03
CA VAL A 191 29.01 9.50 7.39
C VAL A 191 28.91 10.20 6.02
N PHE A 192 27.88 9.90 5.24
CA PHE A 192 27.67 10.54 3.94
C PHE A 192 27.47 12.06 4.03
N PHE A 193 26.87 12.55 5.12
CA PHE A 193 26.59 13.97 5.35
C PHE A 193 27.67 14.70 6.18
N THR A 194 28.62 14.00 6.79
CA THR A 194 29.74 14.63 7.53
C THR A 194 30.99 14.90 6.68
N ASP A 195 30.94 14.62 5.37
CA ASP A 195 32.05 14.79 4.40
C ASP A 195 33.35 14.05 4.79
N ASP A 196 33.26 13.06 5.67
CA ASP A 196 34.33 12.10 5.91
C ASP A 196 34.43 11.17 4.69
N ASP A 197 35.65 10.81 4.28
CA ASP A 197 35.89 9.86 3.19
C ASP A 197 35.08 8.59 3.43
N ILE A 198 34.05 8.34 2.61
CA ILE A 198 33.19 7.16 2.73
C ILE A 198 34.09 5.94 2.55
N PRO A 199 34.37 5.14 3.59
CA PRO A 199 35.18 3.95 3.43
C PRO A 199 34.25 2.91 2.79
N GLY A 200 34.29 2.77 1.46
CA GLY A 200 33.27 1.99 0.78
C GLY A 200 33.60 1.52 -0.62
N THR A 201 33.18 0.30 -0.92
CA THR A 201 33.18 -0.26 -2.27
C THR A 201 32.28 0.57 -3.20
N PRO A 202 32.44 0.49 -4.54
CA PRO A 202 31.55 1.17 -5.48
C PRO A 202 30.05 0.86 -5.27
N GLY A 203 29.73 -0.32 -4.73
CA GLY A 203 28.36 -0.71 -4.36
C GLY A 203 27.82 0.08 -3.17
N THR A 204 28.64 0.31 -2.14
CA THR A 204 28.29 1.16 -0.98
C THR A 204 28.04 2.60 -1.45
N LEU A 205 28.91 3.14 -2.30
CA LEU A 205 28.72 4.47 -2.89
C LEU A 205 27.45 4.53 -3.73
N ALA A 206 27.24 3.60 -4.66
CA ALA A 206 26.04 3.58 -5.50
C ALA A 206 24.75 3.46 -4.69
N THR A 207 24.73 2.65 -3.63
CA THR A 207 23.56 2.49 -2.77
C THR A 207 23.28 3.75 -1.96
N THR A 208 24.31 4.38 -1.39
CA THR A 208 24.19 5.65 -0.67
C THR A 208 23.80 6.81 -1.60
N PHE A 209 24.34 6.85 -2.82
CA PHE A 209 23.93 7.83 -3.84
C PHE A 209 22.50 7.62 -4.34
N LEU A 210 22.05 6.37 -4.53
CA LEU A 210 20.67 6.07 -4.93
C LEU A 210 19.67 6.35 -3.78
N ALA A 211 20.06 6.09 -2.54
CA ALA A 211 19.22 6.33 -1.37
C ALA A 211 19.19 7.81 -0.95
N PHE A 212 20.30 8.53 -1.05
CA PHE A 212 20.48 9.85 -0.43
C PHE A 212 21.16 10.90 -1.32
N GLY A 213 21.62 10.57 -2.53
CA GLY A 213 22.40 11.47 -3.39
C GLY A 213 21.68 12.79 -3.70
N LYS A 214 20.40 12.73 -4.08
CA LYS A 214 19.60 13.96 -4.32
C LYS A 214 19.30 14.76 -3.05
N VAL A 215 19.34 14.11 -1.89
CA VAL A 215 19.11 14.74 -0.58
C VAL A 215 20.36 15.48 -0.13
N LYS A 216 21.58 14.95 -0.38
CA LYS A 216 22.85 15.67 -0.12
C LYS A 216 22.99 16.93 -0.94
N ASP A 217 22.67 16.89 -2.23
CA ASP A 217 22.71 18.09 -3.08
C ASP A 217 21.74 19.18 -2.59
N SER A 218 20.53 18.79 -2.16
CA SER A 218 19.56 19.72 -1.58
C SER A 218 19.99 20.22 -0.20
N PHE A 219 20.51 19.34 0.66
CA PHE A 219 20.97 19.70 2.00
C PHE A 219 22.16 20.68 1.93
N HIS A 220 23.17 20.46 1.08
CA HIS A 220 24.24 21.44 0.87
C HIS A 220 23.73 22.76 0.32
N LYS A 221 22.71 22.74 -0.54
CA LYS A 221 22.11 23.95 -1.11
C LYS A 221 21.37 24.81 -0.07
N TYR A 222 20.73 24.18 0.93
CA TYR A 222 19.92 24.89 1.93
C TYR A 222 20.62 25.08 3.30
N PHE A 223 21.52 24.18 3.67
CA PHE A 223 22.12 24.09 5.00
C PHE A 223 23.66 23.96 4.98
N GLY A 224 24.27 23.89 3.79
CA GLY A 224 25.73 23.89 3.65
C GLY A 224 26.35 25.25 4.00
N PRO A 225 27.64 25.29 4.37
CA PRO A 225 28.33 26.53 4.69
C PRO A 225 28.24 27.52 3.51
N ALA A 226 27.93 28.78 3.80
CA ALA A 226 27.67 29.84 2.81
C ALA A 226 28.82 30.11 1.82
N ALA A 227 30.01 29.54 2.05
CA ALA A 227 31.21 29.67 1.24
C ALA A 227 31.10 29.06 -0.18
N ALA A 228 30.10 28.22 -0.46
CA ALA A 228 29.88 27.65 -1.81
C ALA A 228 29.10 28.57 -2.77
N ARG A 229 28.61 29.73 -2.31
CA ARG A 229 28.00 30.73 -3.20
C ARG A 229 29.12 31.56 -3.82
N GLY A 230 29.61 31.12 -4.99
CA GLY A 230 30.59 31.87 -5.77
C GLY A 230 30.12 33.32 -6.01
N PRO A 231 31.05 34.29 -6.13
CA PRO A 231 30.70 35.68 -6.28
C PRO A 231 29.91 35.89 -7.58
N LEU A 232 28.76 36.57 -7.47
CA LEU A 232 28.06 37.11 -8.63
C LEU A 232 29.00 38.12 -9.32
N MET A 233 29.61 37.69 -10.41
CA MET A 233 30.25 38.57 -11.39
C MET A 233 29.18 39.52 -11.95
N PHE A 234 29.13 40.74 -11.43
CA PHE A 234 28.49 41.85 -12.14
C PHE A 234 29.50 42.38 -13.16
N TYR A 235 29.25 42.09 -14.43
CA TYR A 235 29.83 42.81 -15.56
C TYR A 235 29.04 44.09 -15.80
N SER A 236 29.79 45.17 -16.07
CA SER A 236 29.42 46.51 -16.54
C SER A 236 29.26 47.58 -15.46
#